data_AF-A0A2V2X5F9-F1
#
_entry.id   AF-A0A2V2X5F9-F1
#
_cell.length_a   1.000
_cell.length_b   1.000
_cell.length_c   1.000
_cell.angle_alpha   90.00
_cell.angle_beta   90.00
_cell.angle_gamma   90.00
#
_symmetry.space_group_name_H-M   'P 1'
#
loop_
_entity.id
_entity.type
_entity.pdbx_description
1 polymer ?
#
loop_
_entity_poly.entity_id
_entity_poly.type
_entity_poly.pdbx_seq_one_letter_code
_entity_poly.pdbx_strand_id
1 'polypeptide(L)'
;MLSTSDKHVKLNRIEDSQYLRCMEELKDKEWVPYLEKSGFPCAAPNVLPVVLEAERQAYCRNLLLAATNLTAGASVTEHIEEFRADTSKRERGVLARYVIDFGHITRLDVRTINVSLVNTSIYPVGVILDKQVMEPGPLCVEPRKIPTISPFSETKIALTLFFGDTGNVTNGANQLEFFLDIHKGPRILVEVRCFVATPALTPCETVLDFGDMLLGRVKNLPLHFYNKEDIPCTWRMTLIEPKQKPGAKKETDTANPVNPPLVVASRRQFKVHKERGTLPPQCGMSIMVSFMSFILGPAKPNYAYATPQTRKSNTWY
;
A
#
# COMPACT_ATOMS: atom_id res chain seq x y z
N MET A 1 -15.09 -3.75 -11.33
CA MET A 1 -15.62 -3.94 -9.96
C MET A 1 -14.57 -4.65 -9.11
N LEU A 2 -14.35 -4.21 -7.86
CA LEU A 2 -13.46 -4.87 -6.89
C LEU A 2 -14.25 -5.87 -6.05
N SER A 3 -13.70 -7.07 -5.77
CA SER A 3 -14.34 -7.98 -4.81
C SER A 3 -14.18 -7.47 -3.37
N THR A 4 -15.26 -7.46 -2.62
CA THR A 4 -15.51 -6.77 -1.33
C THR A 4 -14.73 -7.26 -0.09
N SER A 5 -13.47 -7.69 -0.21
CA SER A 5 -12.67 -8.11 0.96
C SER A 5 -11.76 -7.02 1.53
N ASP A 6 -11.47 -5.93 0.81
CA ASP A 6 -10.55 -4.89 1.27
C ASP A 6 -11.20 -3.50 1.28
N LYS A 7 -11.61 -3.03 2.46
CA LYS A 7 -12.25 -1.71 2.68
C LYS A 7 -11.35 -0.52 2.32
N HIS A 8 -10.07 -0.76 2.04
CA HIS A 8 -9.05 0.26 1.81
C HIS A 8 -8.64 0.41 0.35
N VAL A 9 -9.15 -0.43 -0.57
CA VAL A 9 -8.81 -0.32 -2.00
C VAL A 9 -9.96 0.32 -2.76
N LYS A 10 -9.65 1.35 -3.54
CA LYS A 10 -10.61 2.08 -4.36
C LYS A 10 -10.23 1.95 -5.83
N LEU A 11 -11.17 1.52 -6.67
CA LEU A 11 -11.07 1.53 -8.12
C LEU A 11 -11.96 2.66 -8.64
N ASN A 12 -11.37 3.65 -9.29
CA ASN A 12 -12.08 4.79 -9.85
C ASN A 12 -11.68 5.01 -11.30
N ARG A 13 -12.60 5.46 -12.15
CA ARG A 13 -12.24 6.06 -13.43
C ARG A 13 -11.65 7.45 -13.16
N ILE A 14 -10.50 7.79 -13.76
CA ILE A 14 -9.98 9.16 -13.73
C ILE A 14 -10.88 10.02 -14.60
N GLU A 15 -11.38 11.14 -14.11
CA GLU A 15 -12.23 12.05 -14.89
C GLU A 15 -11.38 13.03 -15.72
N ASP A 16 -11.25 12.76 -17.02
CA ASP A 16 -10.62 13.69 -17.96
C ASP A 16 -11.64 14.71 -18.51
N SER A 17 -11.14 15.83 -19.04
CA SER A 17 -11.99 16.95 -19.46
C SER A 17 -12.98 16.60 -20.58
N GLN A 18 -12.60 15.73 -21.52
CA GLN A 18 -13.50 15.29 -22.58
C GLN A 18 -14.57 14.34 -22.03
N TYR A 19 -14.18 13.43 -21.13
CA TYR A 19 -15.13 12.56 -20.45
C TYR A 19 -16.17 13.33 -19.63
N LEU A 20 -15.73 14.30 -18.80
CA LEU A 20 -16.64 15.12 -18.00
C LEU A 20 -17.63 15.87 -18.87
N ARG A 21 -17.14 16.48 -19.96
CA ARG A 21 -18.00 17.15 -20.93
C ARG A 21 -19.03 16.21 -21.56
N CYS A 22 -18.62 15.00 -21.98
CA CYS A 22 -19.55 14.01 -22.51
C CYS A 22 -20.58 13.57 -21.45
N MET A 23 -20.16 13.39 -20.20
CA MET A 23 -21.05 13.05 -19.09
C MET A 23 -22.10 14.13 -18.84
N GLU A 24 -21.73 15.41 -18.89
CA GLU A 24 -22.67 16.54 -18.78
C GLU A 24 -23.65 16.57 -19.95
N GLU A 25 -23.16 16.47 -21.19
CA GLU A 25 -24.00 16.48 -22.39
C GLU A 25 -25.02 15.32 -22.42
N LEU A 26 -24.67 14.16 -21.84
CA LEU A 26 -25.55 12.99 -21.72
C LEU A 26 -26.55 13.09 -20.57
N LYS A 27 -26.36 14.00 -19.60
CA LYS A 27 -27.35 14.27 -18.54
C LYS A 27 -28.49 15.15 -19.06
N ASP A 28 -28.17 16.10 -19.93
CA ASP A 28 -29.10 17.15 -20.36
C ASP A 28 -29.99 16.74 -21.55
N LYS A 29 -29.74 15.57 -22.15
CA LYS A 29 -30.41 15.11 -23.37
C LYS A 29 -31.01 13.73 -23.17
N GLU A 30 -32.15 13.49 -23.81
CA GLU A 30 -32.59 12.12 -24.02
C GLU A 30 -31.64 11.42 -25.00
N TRP A 31 -31.17 10.24 -24.64
CA TRP A 31 -30.34 9.42 -25.50
C TRP A 31 -30.63 7.95 -25.26
N VAL A 32 -30.38 7.16 -26.29
CA VAL A 32 -30.45 5.71 -26.25
C VAL A 32 -29.02 5.18 -26.38
N PRO A 33 -28.59 4.23 -25.52
CA PRO A 33 -27.28 3.62 -25.62
C PRO A 33 -26.95 3.12 -27.02
N TYR A 34 -25.70 3.29 -27.45
CA TYR A 34 -25.26 2.89 -28.79
C TYR A 34 -25.60 1.42 -29.09
N LEU A 35 -25.40 0.53 -28.11
CA LEU A 35 -25.68 -0.90 -28.28
C LEU A 35 -27.17 -1.18 -28.49
N GLU A 36 -28.03 -0.49 -27.75
CA GLU A 36 -29.49 -0.61 -27.90
C GLU A 36 -29.95 -0.05 -29.25
N LYS A 37 -29.45 1.12 -29.66
CA LYS A 37 -29.65 1.63 -31.04
C LYS A 37 -29.18 0.65 -32.11
N SER A 38 -28.15 -0.15 -31.81
CA SER A 38 -27.60 -1.15 -32.73
C SER A 38 -28.32 -2.49 -32.68
N GLY A 39 -29.42 -2.62 -31.92
CA GLY A 39 -30.20 -3.85 -31.79
C GLY A 39 -29.66 -4.87 -30.77
N PHE A 40 -28.75 -4.46 -29.89
CA PHE A 40 -28.15 -5.31 -28.85
C PHE A 40 -28.44 -4.78 -27.44
N PRO A 41 -29.65 -4.98 -26.90
CA PRO A 41 -30.07 -4.43 -25.60
C PRO A 41 -29.44 -5.13 -24.38
N CYS A 42 -28.35 -5.89 -24.55
CA CYS A 42 -27.75 -6.64 -23.46
C CYS A 42 -27.09 -5.71 -22.44
N ALA A 43 -27.60 -5.71 -21.21
CA ALA A 43 -26.98 -5.02 -20.09
C ALA A 43 -25.96 -5.94 -19.42
N ALA A 44 -24.69 -5.53 -19.41
CA ALA A 44 -23.72 -6.16 -18.53
C ALA A 44 -24.04 -5.76 -17.08
N PRO A 45 -24.17 -6.71 -16.13
CA PRO A 45 -24.43 -6.38 -14.74
C PRO A 45 -23.31 -5.46 -14.22
N ASN A 46 -23.68 -4.45 -13.43
CA ASN A 46 -22.75 -3.49 -12.81
C ASN A 46 -22.05 -2.50 -13.77
N VAL A 47 -22.53 -2.36 -15.00
CA VAL A 47 -22.01 -1.37 -15.95
C VAL A 47 -23.10 -0.35 -16.25
N LEU A 48 -22.82 0.92 -15.95
CA LEU A 48 -23.74 2.02 -16.22
C LEU A 48 -23.65 2.43 -17.70
N PRO A 49 -24.75 2.36 -18.48
CA PRO A 49 -24.73 2.71 -19.91
C PRO A 49 -24.20 4.12 -20.18
N VAL A 50 -24.50 5.07 -19.28
CA VAL A 50 -24.06 6.47 -19.42
C VAL A 50 -22.54 6.61 -19.39
N VAL A 51 -21.87 5.80 -18.56
CA VAL A 51 -20.41 5.80 -18.44
C VAL A 51 -19.78 5.26 -19.72
N LEU A 52 -20.31 4.16 -20.26
CA LEU A 52 -19.82 3.58 -21.51
C LEU A 52 -19.97 4.54 -22.69
N GLU A 53 -21.12 5.19 -22.80
CA GLU A 53 -21.37 6.12 -23.89
C GLU A 53 -20.50 7.37 -23.76
N ALA A 54 -20.28 7.88 -22.54
CA ALA A 54 -19.35 8.97 -22.31
C ALA A 54 -17.90 8.61 -22.66
N GLU A 55 -17.43 7.41 -22.28
CA GLU A 55 -16.10 6.91 -22.65
C GLU A 55 -15.94 6.76 -24.16
N ARG A 56 -16.96 6.19 -24.84
CA ARG A 56 -16.98 6.04 -26.30
C ARG A 56 -16.89 7.40 -27.00
N GLN A 57 -17.72 8.37 -26.57
CA GLN A 57 -17.73 9.72 -27.17
C GLN A 57 -16.42 10.48 -26.90
N ALA A 58 -15.90 10.41 -25.67
CA ALA A 58 -14.63 11.05 -25.32
C ALA A 58 -13.47 10.48 -26.15
N TYR A 59 -13.42 9.15 -26.32
CA TYR A 59 -12.44 8.49 -27.17
C TYR A 59 -12.54 8.95 -28.63
N CYS A 60 -13.74 8.97 -29.21
CA CYS A 60 -13.94 9.46 -30.57
C CYS A 60 -13.50 10.93 -30.73
N ARG A 61 -13.82 11.80 -29.77
CA ARG A 61 -13.39 13.21 -29.77
C ARG A 61 -11.87 13.32 -29.72
N ASN A 62 -11.22 12.56 -28.84
CA ASN A 62 -9.76 12.55 -28.72
C ASN A 62 -9.07 12.08 -30.01
N LEU A 63 -9.63 11.07 -30.68
CA LEU A 63 -9.13 10.63 -31.99
C LEU A 63 -9.24 11.72 -33.06
N LEU A 64 -10.38 12.42 -33.12
CA LEU A 64 -10.58 13.52 -34.07
C LEU A 64 -9.62 14.68 -33.79
N LEU A 65 -9.44 15.06 -32.52
CA LEU A 65 -8.48 16.10 -32.12
C LEU A 65 -7.04 15.72 -32.47
N ALA A 66 -6.65 14.46 -32.25
CA ALA A 66 -5.34 13.97 -32.65
C ALA A 66 -5.15 14.02 -34.17
N ALA A 67 -6.17 13.63 -34.94
CA ALA A 67 -6.13 13.69 -36.41
C ALA A 67 -6.04 15.13 -36.93
N THR A 68 -6.75 16.09 -36.33
CA THR A 68 -6.68 17.51 -36.73
C THR A 68 -5.31 18.14 -36.42
N ASN A 69 -4.66 17.73 -35.33
CA ASN A 69 -3.33 18.22 -34.99
C ASN A 69 -2.27 17.70 -35.97
N LEU A 70 -2.43 16.48 -36.47
CA LEU A 70 -1.56 15.90 -37.50
C LEU A 70 -1.72 16.62 -38.85
N THR A 71 -2.95 16.96 -39.25
CA THR A 71 -3.20 17.66 -40.52
C THR A 71 -2.83 19.14 -40.49
N ALA A 72 -2.83 19.80 -39.32
CA ALA A 72 -2.35 21.18 -39.18
C ALA A 72 -0.81 21.33 -39.34
N GLY A 73 -0.06 20.22 -39.28
CA GLY A 73 1.40 20.21 -39.38
C GLY A 73 1.97 19.67 -40.71
N ALA A 74 1.14 19.22 -41.66
CA ALA A 74 1.60 18.52 -42.86
C ALA A 74 1.13 19.19 -44.17
N SER A 75 2.09 19.42 -45.08
CA SER A 75 1.84 19.77 -46.48
C SER A 75 1.15 18.61 -47.21
N VAL A 76 0.20 18.93 -48.09
CA VAL A 76 -0.91 18.07 -48.55
C VAL A 76 -0.52 16.96 -49.56
N THR A 77 0.76 16.72 -49.89
CA THR A 77 1.10 15.92 -51.09
C THR A 77 1.75 14.55 -50.92
N GLU A 78 1.94 13.99 -49.71
CA GLU A 78 2.72 12.73 -49.58
C GLU A 78 2.10 11.58 -48.76
N HIS A 79 0.79 11.28 -48.78
CA HIS A 79 0.30 10.13 -47.96
C HIS A 79 -0.82 9.26 -48.56
N ILE A 80 -0.70 8.81 -49.82
CA ILE A 80 -1.57 7.72 -50.34
C ILE A 80 -0.90 6.34 -50.20
N GLU A 81 0.43 6.26 -50.21
CA GLU A 81 1.17 4.98 -50.11
C GLU A 81 1.54 4.58 -48.66
N GLU A 82 1.70 5.54 -47.74
CA GLU A 82 2.06 5.25 -46.33
C GLU A 82 0.92 4.67 -45.48
N PHE A 83 -0.32 4.75 -45.95
CA PHE A 83 -1.50 4.22 -45.23
C PHE A 83 -1.53 2.70 -45.14
N ARG A 84 -0.74 1.99 -45.96
CA ARG A 84 -0.69 0.51 -45.99
C ARG A 84 0.53 -0.09 -45.29
N ALA A 85 1.59 0.67 -45.04
CA ALA A 85 2.91 0.09 -44.72
C ALA A 85 3.33 0.13 -43.26
N ASP A 86 2.73 0.93 -42.38
CA ASP A 86 3.19 0.98 -40.97
C ASP A 86 2.05 1.01 -39.94
N THR A 87 1.42 -0.15 -39.74
CA THR A 87 0.53 -0.39 -38.60
C THR A 87 1.29 -0.53 -37.27
N SER A 88 2.63 -0.46 -37.27
CA SER A 88 3.45 -0.69 -36.07
C SER A 88 3.71 0.59 -35.24
N LYS A 89 3.41 1.78 -35.80
CA LYS A 89 3.68 3.08 -35.16
C LYS A 89 2.47 4.01 -34.99
N ARG A 90 1.24 3.56 -35.21
CA ARG A 90 0.08 4.34 -34.72
C ARG A 90 -0.01 4.18 -33.21
N GLU A 91 0.22 5.28 -32.50
CA GLU A 91 -0.04 5.36 -31.07
C GLU A 91 -1.52 4.98 -30.83
N ARG A 92 -1.75 3.80 -30.23
CA ARG A 92 -3.12 3.35 -29.96
C ARG A 92 -3.74 4.30 -28.96
N GLY A 93 -4.86 4.92 -29.32
CA GLY A 93 -5.55 5.85 -28.43
C GLY A 93 -5.99 5.18 -27.13
N VAL A 94 -6.00 5.96 -26.04
CA VAL A 94 -6.46 5.52 -24.72
C VAL A 94 -7.97 5.75 -24.63
N LEU A 95 -8.73 4.68 -24.41
CA LEU A 95 -10.19 4.72 -24.22
C LEU A 95 -10.56 5.34 -22.87
N ALA A 96 -9.91 4.87 -21.81
CA ALA A 96 -10.18 5.27 -20.45
C ALA A 96 -8.95 5.07 -19.57
N ARG A 97 -8.93 5.79 -18.44
CA ARG A 97 -7.91 5.68 -17.40
C ARG A 97 -8.58 5.30 -16.09
N TYR A 98 -8.06 4.30 -15.41
CA TYR A 98 -8.56 3.83 -14.12
C TYR A 98 -7.45 3.92 -13.07
N VAL A 99 -7.79 4.33 -11.86
CA VAL A 99 -6.90 4.36 -10.70
C VAL A 99 -7.34 3.29 -9.71
N ILE A 100 -6.37 2.51 -9.27
CA ILE A 100 -6.47 1.55 -8.18
C ILE A 100 -5.57 2.05 -7.06
N ASP A 101 -6.18 2.53 -5.98
CA ASP A 101 -5.47 3.03 -4.81
C ASP A 101 -5.40 1.96 -3.73
N PHE A 102 -4.20 1.44 -3.47
CA PHE A 102 -3.92 0.49 -2.39
C PHE A 102 -3.79 1.16 -1.02
N GLY A 103 -3.82 2.49 -0.95
CA GLY A 103 -3.69 3.26 0.29
C GLY A 103 -2.32 3.12 0.95
N HIS A 104 -2.29 3.24 2.27
CA HIS A 104 -1.06 3.11 3.05
C HIS A 104 -0.65 1.65 3.23
N ILE A 105 0.63 1.36 2.97
CA ILE A 105 1.24 0.04 3.03
C ILE A 105 2.65 0.11 3.61
N THR A 106 3.13 -1.01 4.13
CA THR A 106 4.54 -1.18 4.51
C THR A 106 5.33 -1.84 3.38
N ARG A 107 6.67 -1.71 3.38
CA ARG A 107 7.55 -2.40 2.41
C ARG A 107 7.40 -3.92 2.41
N LEU A 108 6.93 -4.48 3.52
CA LEU A 108 6.77 -5.92 3.70
C LEU A 108 5.34 -6.38 3.47
N ASP A 109 4.41 -5.45 3.24
CA ASP A 109 3.04 -5.81 2.93
C ASP A 109 2.99 -6.39 1.51
N VAL A 110 2.26 -7.49 1.38
CA VAL A 110 1.78 -8.01 0.10
C VAL A 110 0.28 -7.79 0.08
N ARG A 111 -0.22 -7.03 -0.89
CA ARG A 111 -1.66 -6.81 -1.06
C ARG A 111 -2.11 -7.33 -2.41
N THR A 112 -3.17 -8.13 -2.41
CA THR A 112 -3.76 -8.68 -3.62
C THR A 112 -5.23 -8.28 -3.70
N ILE A 113 -5.65 -7.79 -4.85
CA ILE A 113 -7.05 -7.46 -5.13
C ILE A 113 -7.53 -8.16 -6.38
N ASN A 114 -8.83 -8.43 -6.44
CA ASN A 114 -9.48 -8.97 -7.64
C ASN A 114 -10.25 -7.86 -8.35
N VAL A 115 -9.96 -7.69 -9.63
CA VAL A 115 -10.65 -6.75 -10.54
C VAL A 115 -11.40 -7.54 -11.60
N SER A 116 -12.70 -7.27 -11.76
CA SER A 116 -13.46 -7.77 -12.91
C SER A 116 -13.20 -6.92 -14.15
N LEU A 117 -12.74 -7.56 -15.23
CA LEU A 117 -12.76 -7.05 -16.59
C LEU A 117 -14.07 -7.48 -17.25
N VAL A 118 -14.85 -6.52 -17.75
CA VAL A 118 -16.15 -6.78 -18.37
C VAL A 118 -16.07 -6.43 -19.84
N ASN A 119 -16.33 -7.39 -20.73
CA ASN A 119 -16.44 -7.11 -22.16
C ASN A 119 -17.83 -6.54 -22.44
N THR A 120 -17.90 -5.25 -22.76
CA THR A 120 -19.15 -4.54 -23.03
C THR A 120 -19.52 -4.50 -24.51
N SER A 121 -18.78 -5.21 -25.36
CA SER A 121 -19.02 -5.26 -26.80
C SER A 121 -19.81 -6.50 -27.22
N ILE A 122 -20.31 -6.46 -28.46
CA ILE A 122 -21.01 -7.57 -29.13
C ILE A 122 -20.05 -8.63 -29.71
N TYR A 123 -18.74 -8.38 -29.65
CA TYR A 123 -17.71 -9.26 -30.20
C TYR A 123 -16.86 -9.87 -29.09
N PRO A 124 -16.31 -11.08 -29.28
CA PRO A 124 -15.28 -11.60 -28.39
C PRO A 124 -14.06 -10.68 -28.38
N VAL A 125 -13.54 -10.37 -27.20
CA VAL A 125 -12.42 -9.42 -27.03
C VAL A 125 -11.20 -10.14 -26.44
N GLY A 126 -10.06 -10.04 -27.14
CA GLY A 126 -8.76 -10.38 -26.58
C GLY A 126 -8.12 -9.18 -25.90
N VAL A 127 -7.58 -9.38 -24.70
CA VAL A 127 -6.85 -8.35 -23.93
C VAL A 127 -5.41 -8.82 -23.73
N ILE A 128 -4.45 -7.95 -24.06
CA ILE A 128 -3.02 -8.19 -23.89
C ILE A 128 -2.51 -7.27 -22.78
N LEU A 129 -1.80 -7.84 -21.81
CA LEU A 129 -1.13 -7.08 -20.76
C LEU A 129 0.16 -6.48 -21.30
N ASP A 130 0.44 -5.22 -20.95
CA ASP A 130 1.71 -4.58 -21.28
C ASP A 130 2.90 -5.28 -20.61
N LYS A 131 4.09 -5.15 -21.20
CA LYS A 131 5.34 -5.75 -20.74
C LYS A 131 5.70 -5.37 -19.30
N GLN A 132 5.32 -4.17 -18.86
CA GLN A 132 5.60 -3.67 -17.50
C GLN A 132 5.11 -4.60 -16.40
N VAL A 133 3.96 -5.26 -16.59
CA VAL A 133 3.40 -6.22 -15.62
C VAL A 133 3.77 -7.67 -15.91
N MET A 134 4.46 -7.92 -17.03
CA MET A 134 4.99 -9.23 -17.40
C MET A 134 6.41 -9.46 -16.84
N GLU A 135 7.19 -8.40 -16.70
CA GLU A 135 8.53 -8.48 -16.11
C GLU A 135 8.46 -8.54 -14.57
N PRO A 136 9.50 -9.07 -13.91
CA PRO A 136 9.61 -9.03 -12.46
C PRO A 136 9.64 -7.58 -11.96
N GLY A 137 8.63 -7.21 -11.18
CA GLY A 137 8.50 -5.87 -10.64
C GLY A 137 7.57 -5.86 -9.42
N PRO A 138 7.30 -4.68 -8.84
CA PRO A 138 6.50 -4.58 -7.63
C PRO A 138 5.01 -4.89 -7.85
N LEU A 139 4.57 -4.92 -9.11
CA LEU A 139 3.20 -5.20 -9.51
C LEU A 139 3.15 -6.48 -10.34
N CYS A 140 2.35 -7.44 -9.91
CA CYS A 140 2.09 -8.68 -10.63
C CYS A 140 0.60 -8.78 -10.97
N VAL A 141 0.29 -9.27 -12.17
CA VAL A 141 -1.08 -9.46 -12.68
C VAL A 141 -1.28 -10.90 -13.07
N GLU A 142 -2.30 -11.54 -12.49
CA GLU A 142 -2.66 -12.93 -12.79
C GLU A 142 -4.13 -13.05 -13.24
N PRO A 143 -4.44 -13.87 -14.27
CA PRO A 143 -3.50 -14.65 -15.08
C PRO A 143 -2.70 -13.76 -16.04
N ARG A 144 -1.43 -14.10 -16.28
CA ARG A 144 -0.58 -13.40 -17.27
C ARG A 144 -1.14 -13.42 -18.70
N LYS A 145 -1.88 -14.49 -19.05
CA LYS A 145 -2.62 -14.59 -20.30
C LYS A 145 -4.11 -14.57 -20.01
N ILE A 146 -4.75 -13.47 -20.36
CA ILE A 146 -6.20 -13.33 -20.19
C ILE A 146 -6.89 -14.09 -21.33
N PRO A 147 -7.81 -15.02 -21.03
CA PRO A 147 -8.58 -15.70 -22.07
C PRO A 147 -9.44 -14.69 -22.85
N THR A 148 -9.76 -15.01 -24.10
CA THR A 148 -10.70 -14.20 -24.89
C THR A 148 -12.03 -14.09 -24.12
N ILE A 149 -12.46 -12.86 -23.86
CA ILE A 149 -13.66 -12.57 -23.09
C ILE A 149 -14.85 -12.54 -24.04
N SER A 150 -15.83 -13.40 -23.82
CA SER A 150 -17.06 -13.47 -24.62
C SER A 150 -17.85 -12.16 -24.54
N PRO A 151 -18.70 -11.84 -25.54
CA PRO A 151 -19.59 -10.68 -25.49
C PRO A 151 -20.37 -10.62 -24.17
N PHE A 152 -20.43 -9.44 -23.55
CA PHE A 152 -21.20 -9.18 -22.32
C PHE A 152 -20.84 -10.05 -21.11
N SER A 153 -19.69 -10.72 -21.14
CA SER A 153 -19.18 -11.53 -20.03
C SER A 153 -18.08 -10.83 -19.25
N GLU A 154 -17.84 -11.30 -18.02
CA GLU A 154 -16.72 -10.85 -17.18
C GLU A 154 -15.65 -11.94 -16.99
N THR A 155 -14.41 -11.50 -16.84
CA THR A 155 -13.27 -12.30 -16.39
C THR A 155 -12.57 -11.55 -15.25
N LYS A 156 -12.12 -12.27 -14.23
CA LYS A 156 -11.40 -11.68 -13.10
C LYS A 156 -9.90 -11.75 -13.30
N ILE A 157 -9.21 -10.69 -12.92
CA ILE A 157 -7.76 -10.64 -12.77
C ILE A 157 -7.40 -10.32 -11.32
N ALA A 158 -6.31 -10.88 -10.82
CA ALA A 158 -5.72 -10.57 -9.53
C ALA A 158 -4.53 -9.62 -9.74
N LEU A 159 -4.54 -8.49 -9.04
CA LEU A 159 -3.43 -7.54 -9.01
C LEU A 159 -2.75 -7.67 -7.65
N THR A 160 -1.48 -8.06 -7.64
CA THR A 160 -0.69 -8.20 -6.42
C THR A 160 0.42 -7.16 -6.39
N LEU A 161 0.41 -6.33 -5.36
CA LEU A 161 1.42 -5.34 -5.08
C LEU A 161 2.33 -5.85 -3.95
N PHE A 162 3.62 -5.95 -4.23
CA PHE A 162 4.65 -6.37 -3.27
C PHE A 162 5.96 -5.63 -3.59
N PHE A 163 6.61 -5.06 -2.60
CA PHE A 163 7.77 -4.20 -2.85
C PHE A 163 9.13 -4.88 -2.68
N GLY A 164 9.14 -6.09 -2.08
CA GLY A 164 10.35 -6.89 -1.89
C GLY A 164 11.48 -6.15 -1.17
N ASP A 165 12.67 -6.76 -1.16
CA ASP A 165 13.91 -6.09 -0.73
C ASP A 165 14.57 -5.29 -1.87
N THR A 166 13.97 -5.32 -3.07
CA THR A 166 14.46 -4.66 -4.27
C THR A 166 14.35 -3.14 -4.13
N GLY A 167 15.50 -2.45 -4.11
CA GLY A 167 15.70 -1.06 -3.68
C GLY A 167 15.08 0.07 -4.52
N ASN A 168 13.97 -0.15 -5.23
CA ASN A 168 13.39 0.85 -6.14
C ASN A 168 12.17 1.59 -5.58
N VAL A 169 11.84 1.39 -4.30
CA VAL A 169 10.61 1.89 -3.70
C VAL A 169 10.97 2.93 -2.67
N THR A 170 10.47 4.15 -2.85
CA THR A 170 10.69 5.25 -1.92
C THR A 170 9.64 5.21 -0.82
N ASN A 171 10.00 5.63 0.39
CA ASN A 171 8.98 5.95 1.38
C ASN A 171 8.19 7.18 0.88
N GLY A 172 6.88 7.17 1.02
CA GLY A 172 5.97 8.19 0.48
C GLY A 172 5.05 7.67 -0.61
N ALA A 173 4.51 8.59 -1.41
CA ALA A 173 3.60 8.28 -2.51
C ALA A 173 4.36 7.58 -3.66
N ASN A 174 3.81 6.45 -4.11
CA ASN A 174 4.31 5.66 -5.23
C ASN A 174 3.20 5.43 -6.25
N GLN A 175 3.56 5.47 -7.53
CA GLN A 175 2.66 5.30 -8.66
C GLN A 175 3.30 4.35 -9.67
N LEU A 176 2.51 3.39 -10.15
CA LEU A 176 2.87 2.41 -11.17
C LEU A 176 1.78 2.41 -12.23
N GLU A 177 2.13 2.20 -13.48
CA GLU A 177 1.17 2.24 -14.59
C GLU A 177 1.37 1.05 -15.51
N PHE A 178 0.26 0.52 -16.04
CA PHE A 178 0.29 -0.47 -17.09
C PHE A 178 -0.92 -0.34 -18.02
N PHE A 179 -0.79 -0.88 -19.22
CA PHE A 179 -1.88 -0.88 -20.20
C PHE A 179 -2.54 -2.26 -20.33
N LEU A 180 -3.85 -2.21 -20.57
CA LEU A 180 -4.63 -3.30 -21.13
C LEU A 180 -4.85 -3.00 -22.62
N ASP A 181 -4.13 -3.71 -23.49
CA ASP A 181 -4.23 -3.56 -24.94
C ASP A 181 -5.37 -4.42 -25.48
N ILE A 182 -6.44 -3.79 -25.96
CA ILE A 182 -7.54 -4.49 -26.62
C ILE A 182 -7.07 -4.88 -28.03
N HIS A 183 -7.17 -6.17 -28.38
CA HIS A 183 -6.75 -6.65 -29.69
C HIS A 183 -7.51 -5.93 -30.82
N LYS A 184 -6.76 -5.28 -31.74
CA LYS A 184 -7.31 -4.41 -32.80
C LYS A 184 -8.19 -3.25 -32.29
N GLY A 185 -8.04 -2.87 -31.03
CA GLY A 185 -8.82 -1.81 -30.38
C GLY A 185 -7.95 -0.77 -29.66
N PRO A 186 -8.59 0.07 -28.83
CA PRO A 186 -7.89 1.06 -28.01
C PRO A 186 -7.18 0.42 -26.81
N ARG A 187 -6.49 1.25 -26.03
CA ARG A 187 -5.85 0.85 -24.77
C ARG A 187 -6.66 1.35 -23.58
N ILE A 188 -6.60 0.64 -22.47
CA ILE A 188 -7.03 1.14 -21.17
C ILE A 188 -5.79 1.31 -20.31
N LEU A 189 -5.60 2.50 -19.74
CA LEU A 189 -4.53 2.76 -18.78
C LEU A 189 -5.03 2.41 -17.38
N VAL A 190 -4.26 1.62 -16.65
CA VAL A 190 -4.48 1.34 -15.24
C VAL A 190 -3.31 1.90 -14.44
N GLU A 191 -3.64 2.84 -13.57
CA GLU A 191 -2.71 3.47 -12.63
C GLU A 191 -2.90 2.84 -11.25
N VAL A 192 -1.82 2.37 -10.66
CA VAL A 192 -1.77 1.77 -9.32
C VAL A 192 -1.06 2.74 -8.39
N ARG A 193 -1.78 3.20 -7.36
CA ARG A 193 -1.27 4.14 -6.35
C ARG A 193 -1.13 3.47 -5.00
N CYS A 194 -0.13 3.89 -4.25
CA CYS A 194 0.01 3.54 -2.84
C CYS A 194 0.88 4.56 -2.10
N PHE A 195 0.82 4.55 -0.78
CA PHE A 195 1.75 5.28 0.07
C PHE A 195 2.54 4.31 0.93
N VAL A 196 3.85 4.25 0.70
CA VAL A 196 4.75 3.33 1.41
C VAL A 196 5.30 4.04 2.65
N ALA A 197 4.99 3.53 3.83
CA ALA A 197 5.49 4.06 5.09
C ALA A 197 6.27 2.99 5.88
N THR A 198 7.21 3.45 6.70
CA THR A 198 7.97 2.56 7.60
C THR A 198 7.41 2.71 9.00
N PRO A 199 6.94 1.64 9.66
CA PRO A 199 6.37 1.76 11.00
C PRO A 199 7.41 2.33 11.97
N ALA A 200 7.07 3.42 12.64
CA ALA A 200 7.94 4.06 13.61
C ALA A 200 7.22 4.27 14.95
N LEU A 201 7.95 4.08 16.04
CA LEU A 201 7.47 4.33 17.39
C LEU A 201 8.43 5.31 18.05
N THR A 202 7.97 6.54 18.29
CA THR A 202 8.81 7.60 18.87
C THR A 202 8.55 7.70 20.36
N PRO A 203 9.56 7.49 21.24
CA PRO A 203 9.40 7.77 22.67
C PRO A 203 9.31 9.29 22.92
N CYS A 204 8.46 9.71 23.84
CA CYS A 204 8.39 11.10 24.28
C CYS A 204 9.55 11.44 25.25
N GLU A 205 9.93 10.48 26.10
CA GLU A 205 11.09 10.58 26.98
C GLU A 205 12.17 9.56 26.62
N THR A 206 13.44 9.96 26.67
CA THR A 206 14.59 9.05 26.52
C THR A 206 15.12 8.53 27.86
N VAL A 207 14.74 9.18 28.96
CA VAL A 207 15.16 8.85 30.33
C VAL A 207 13.94 8.82 31.23
N LEU A 208 13.78 7.73 31.98
CA LEU A 208 12.73 7.57 32.98
C LEU A 208 13.34 7.62 34.38
N ASP A 209 13.20 8.75 35.06
CA ASP A 209 13.77 8.98 36.39
C ASP A 209 12.75 8.70 37.50
N PHE A 210 13.04 7.69 38.32
CA PHE A 210 12.22 7.33 39.49
C PHE A 210 12.52 8.18 40.72
N GLY A 211 13.56 9.02 40.71
CA GLY A 211 14.00 9.84 41.84
C GLY A 211 14.28 9.02 43.10
N ASP A 212 14.10 9.66 44.26
CA ASP A 212 14.35 9.01 45.55
C ASP A 212 13.31 7.92 45.85
N MET A 213 13.83 6.74 46.21
CA MET A 213 13.06 5.50 46.38
C MET A 213 13.35 4.86 47.74
N LEU A 214 12.30 4.54 48.48
CA LEU A 214 12.42 3.73 49.70
C LEU A 214 12.55 2.24 49.35
N LEU A 215 13.41 1.54 50.10
CA LEU A 215 13.63 0.11 49.92
C LEU A 215 12.31 -0.67 50.06
N GLY A 216 12.08 -1.61 49.14
CA GLY A 216 10.89 -2.46 49.13
C GLY A 216 9.60 -1.76 48.69
N ARG A 217 9.62 -0.46 48.36
CA ARG A 217 8.46 0.22 47.75
C ARG A 217 8.53 0.15 46.22
N VAL A 218 7.37 -0.01 45.61
CA VAL A 218 7.19 0.03 44.16
C VAL A 218 6.78 1.44 43.76
N LYS A 219 7.48 2.04 42.81
CA LYS A 219 7.06 3.28 42.14
C LYS A 219 6.74 2.95 40.68
N ASN A 220 5.65 3.53 40.19
CA ASN A 220 5.19 3.34 38.82
C ASN A 220 5.30 4.67 38.09
N LEU A 221 5.95 4.68 36.94
CA LEU A 221 5.98 5.84 36.05
C LEU A 221 5.48 5.46 34.66
N PRO A 222 4.72 6.34 33.98
CA PRO A 222 4.36 6.14 32.59
C PRO A 222 5.55 6.45 31.69
N LEU A 223 5.73 5.64 30.65
CA LEU A 223 6.60 5.93 29.51
C LEU A 223 5.71 6.17 28.30
N HIS A 224 5.82 7.36 27.71
CA HIS A 224 4.93 7.77 26.64
C HIS A 224 5.55 7.52 25.25
N PHE A 225 4.72 7.07 24.32
CA PHE A 225 5.10 6.85 22.92
C PHE A 225 4.08 7.48 21.98
N TYR A 226 4.54 7.91 20.80
CA TYR A 226 3.69 8.42 19.73
C TYR A 226 4.07 7.79 18.39
N ASN A 227 3.06 7.46 17.59
CA ASN A 227 3.21 7.04 16.20
C ASN A 227 2.93 8.23 15.29
N LYS A 228 3.99 8.79 14.68
CA LYS A 228 3.90 9.91 13.73
C LYS A 228 3.52 9.48 12.32
N GLU A 229 3.48 8.18 12.07
CA GLU A 229 3.26 7.63 10.74
C GLU A 229 1.78 7.46 10.44
N ASP A 230 1.44 7.46 9.16
CA ASP A 230 0.08 7.24 8.65
C ASP A 230 -0.30 5.75 8.57
N ILE A 231 0.56 4.88 9.11
CA ILE A 231 0.34 3.44 9.24
C ILE A 231 0.36 3.00 10.70
N PRO A 232 -0.39 1.96 11.08
CA PRO A 232 -0.30 1.39 12.42
C PRO A 232 1.10 0.83 12.69
N CYS A 233 1.65 1.11 13.87
CA CYS A 233 2.92 0.55 14.32
C CYS A 233 2.68 -0.60 15.30
N THR A 234 2.91 -1.84 14.88
CA THR A 234 3.00 -2.99 15.80
C THR A 234 4.38 -2.97 16.45
N TRP A 235 4.48 -3.21 17.75
CA TRP A 235 5.73 -3.05 18.50
C TRP A 235 5.90 -4.12 19.58
N ARG A 236 7.15 -4.31 19.99
CA ARG A 236 7.53 -5.12 21.15
C ARG A 236 8.54 -4.36 22.01
N MET A 237 8.33 -4.37 23.33
CA MET A 237 9.26 -3.84 24.32
C MET A 237 10.23 -4.92 24.78
N THR A 238 11.51 -4.59 24.85
CA THR A 238 12.52 -5.43 25.50
C THR A 238 13.25 -4.63 26.57
N LEU A 239 13.33 -5.19 27.77
CA LEU A 239 14.14 -4.65 28.86
C LEU A 239 15.51 -5.34 28.84
N ILE A 240 16.58 -4.55 28.73
CA ILE A 240 17.97 -5.02 28.86
C ILE A 240 18.56 -4.54 30.18
N GLU A 241 18.98 -5.50 30.99
CA GLU A 241 19.79 -5.27 32.19
C GLU A 241 21.28 -5.41 31.82
N PRO A 242 22.15 -4.47 32.21
CA PRO A 242 23.57 -4.55 31.90
C PRO A 242 24.19 -5.77 32.59
N LYS A 243 24.76 -6.70 31.80
CA LYS A 243 25.50 -7.87 32.32
C LYS A 243 26.79 -7.41 33.00
N GLN A 244 27.12 -7.98 34.16
CA GLN A 244 28.42 -7.78 34.79
C GLN A 244 29.53 -8.41 33.94
N LYS A 245 30.66 -7.71 33.74
CA LYS A 245 31.94 -8.38 33.47
C LYS A 245 32.42 -9.00 34.80
N PRO A 246 32.65 -10.31 34.88
CA PRO A 246 33.23 -10.91 36.08
C PRO A 246 34.72 -10.55 36.11
N GLY A 247 35.15 -9.78 37.10
CA GLY A 247 36.57 -9.47 37.27
C GLY A 247 36.92 -8.71 38.55
N ALA A 248 37.85 -9.29 39.31
CA ALA A 248 38.67 -8.69 40.36
C ALA A 248 37.99 -8.36 41.71
N LYS A 249 37.97 -9.36 42.61
CA LYS A 249 38.04 -9.09 44.06
C LYS A 249 39.42 -8.48 44.35
N LYS A 250 39.46 -7.28 44.93
CA LYS A 250 40.56 -6.85 45.79
C LYS A 250 40.06 -6.93 47.22
N GLU A 251 40.63 -7.86 47.97
CA GLU A 251 40.51 -7.97 49.42
C GLU A 251 41.42 -6.92 50.06
N THR A 252 40.83 -6.06 50.90
CA THR A 252 41.42 -5.51 52.13
C THR A 252 40.33 -4.72 52.85
N ASP A 253 39.72 -5.32 53.89
CA ASP A 253 39.97 -4.91 55.27
C ASP A 253 38.97 -5.56 56.24
N THR A 254 39.56 -6.03 57.35
CA THR A 254 39.01 -6.51 58.62
C THR A 254 37.68 -5.90 59.08
N ALA A 255 36.69 -6.75 59.42
CA ALA A 255 36.23 -6.99 60.81
C ALA A 255 34.89 -7.76 60.88
N ASN A 256 34.86 -8.77 61.77
CA ASN A 256 33.72 -9.35 62.51
C ASN A 256 32.52 -10.00 61.78
N PRO A 257 32.03 -11.16 62.27
CA PRO A 257 30.92 -11.88 61.66
C PRO A 257 29.59 -11.43 62.28
N VAL A 258 28.80 -10.64 61.55
CA VAL A 258 27.35 -10.55 61.82
C VAL A 258 26.61 -10.63 60.50
N ASN A 259 25.86 -11.73 60.37
CA ASN A 259 24.91 -12.11 59.32
C ASN A 259 25.51 -12.52 57.96
N PRO A 260 25.21 -13.74 57.45
CA PRO A 260 25.47 -14.03 56.05
C PRO A 260 24.62 -13.09 55.18
N PRO A 261 25.18 -12.47 54.13
CA PRO A 261 24.36 -11.73 53.18
C PRO A 261 23.38 -12.73 52.57
N LEU A 262 22.09 -12.51 52.80
CA LEU A 262 21.02 -13.16 52.07
C LEU A 262 21.40 -13.10 50.59
N VAL A 263 21.61 -14.27 49.99
CA VAL A 263 21.81 -14.41 48.56
C VAL A 263 20.51 -13.95 47.91
N VAL A 264 20.41 -12.65 47.63
CA VAL A 264 19.30 -12.07 46.89
C VAL A 264 19.47 -12.58 45.47
N ALA A 265 18.79 -13.70 45.18
CA ALA A 265 18.52 -14.11 43.80
C ALA A 265 18.15 -12.86 43.01
N SER A 266 18.80 -12.63 41.87
CA SER A 266 18.67 -11.44 41.03
C SER A 266 17.20 -11.14 40.74
N ARG A 267 16.54 -10.38 41.61
CA ARG A 267 15.16 -9.94 41.42
C ARG A 267 15.20 -8.78 40.43
N ARG A 268 14.49 -8.92 39.31
CA ARG A 268 14.34 -7.86 38.33
C ARG A 268 13.80 -6.61 39.04
N GLN A 269 14.58 -5.53 39.00
CA GLN A 269 14.21 -4.28 39.67
C GLN A 269 13.16 -3.51 38.86
N PHE A 270 13.04 -3.79 37.57
CA PHE A 270 12.10 -3.14 36.66
C PHE A 270 11.09 -4.14 36.09
N LYS A 271 9.85 -3.68 35.92
CA LYS A 271 8.77 -4.42 35.28
C LYS A 271 8.00 -3.50 34.33
N VAL A 272 7.91 -3.90 33.06
CA VAL A 272 7.07 -3.23 32.05
C VAL A 272 5.70 -3.91 32.02
N HIS A 273 4.62 -3.13 32.03
CA HIS A 273 3.25 -3.68 32.12
C HIS A 273 2.66 -4.10 30.78
N LYS A 274 3.26 -3.65 29.67
CA LYS A 274 2.87 -4.00 28.31
C LYS A 274 4.09 -4.27 27.45
N GLU A 275 4.25 -5.52 27.03
CA GLU A 275 5.42 -5.97 26.27
C GLU A 275 5.22 -5.92 24.76
N ARG A 276 3.96 -5.84 24.28
CA ARG A 276 3.63 -5.74 22.86
C ARG A 276 2.31 -5.03 22.64
N GLY A 277 2.12 -4.53 21.43
CA GLY A 277 0.84 -3.98 21.00
C GLY A 277 0.91 -3.39 19.60
N THR A 278 -0.17 -2.73 19.19
CA THR A 278 -0.24 -1.93 17.96
C THR A 278 -0.71 -0.54 18.34
N LEU A 279 0.02 0.47 17.87
CA LEU A 279 -0.35 1.88 17.99
C LEU A 279 -0.98 2.31 16.67
N PRO A 280 -2.24 2.78 16.65
CA PRO A 280 -2.83 3.33 15.43
C PRO A 280 -2.03 4.53 14.87
N PRO A 281 -2.27 4.91 13.60
CA PRO A 281 -1.70 6.13 13.02
C PRO A 281 -2.02 7.36 13.86
N GLN A 282 -1.07 8.31 13.92
CA GLN A 282 -1.25 9.62 14.56
C GLN A 282 -1.78 9.56 16.02
N CYS A 283 -1.44 8.50 16.75
CA CYS A 283 -1.93 8.26 18.11
C CYS A 283 -0.78 8.16 19.12
N GLY A 284 -1.07 8.49 20.38
CA GLY A 284 -0.19 8.31 21.51
C GLY A 284 -0.58 7.12 22.40
N MET A 285 0.37 6.59 23.16
CA MET A 285 0.11 5.65 24.24
C MET A 285 1.02 5.88 25.45
N SER A 286 0.62 5.30 26.57
CA SER A 286 1.41 5.27 27.81
C SER A 286 1.60 3.83 28.25
N ILE A 287 2.84 3.44 28.56
CA ILE A 287 3.18 2.14 29.12
C ILE A 287 3.69 2.33 30.54
N MET A 288 3.06 1.67 31.51
CA MET A 288 3.51 1.75 32.89
C MET A 288 4.78 0.91 33.10
N VAL A 289 5.77 1.52 33.74
CA VAL A 289 7.01 0.88 34.19
C VAL A 289 7.07 0.96 35.71
N SER A 290 7.17 -0.19 36.35
CA SER A 290 7.39 -0.29 37.79
C SER A 290 8.87 -0.44 38.08
N PHE A 291 9.35 0.27 39.09
CA PHE A 291 10.67 0.07 39.69
C PHE A 291 10.52 -0.27 41.17
N MET A 292 11.35 -1.20 41.66
CA MET A 292 11.49 -1.50 43.08
C MET A 292 12.97 -1.76 43.40
N SER A 293 13.50 -0.99 44.36
CA SER A 293 14.85 -1.22 44.86
C SER A 293 14.85 -2.17 46.06
N PHE A 294 15.81 -3.10 46.05
CA PHE A 294 16.12 -4.00 47.15
C PHE A 294 17.50 -3.73 47.76
N ILE A 295 18.23 -2.73 47.25
CA ILE A 295 19.61 -2.42 47.62
C ILE A 295 19.71 -0.92 47.89
N LEU A 296 20.46 -0.55 48.93
CA LEU A 296 20.74 0.85 49.26
C LEU A 296 21.79 1.43 48.30
N GLY A 297 21.52 2.58 47.71
CA GLY A 297 22.40 3.25 46.74
C GLY A 297 21.75 3.47 45.36
N PRO A 298 22.46 4.12 44.42
CA PRO A 298 21.92 4.40 43.10
C PRO A 298 21.62 3.10 42.34
N ALA A 299 20.44 3.04 41.73
CA ALA A 299 20.06 1.93 40.86
C ALA A 299 20.94 1.92 39.60
N LYS A 300 21.24 0.72 39.08
CA LYS A 300 21.94 0.62 37.80
C LYS A 300 21.02 1.09 36.68
N PRO A 301 21.52 1.87 35.70
CA PRO A 301 20.72 2.25 34.56
C PRO A 301 20.37 0.99 33.74
N ASN A 302 19.09 0.83 33.45
CA ASN A 302 18.59 -0.19 32.54
C ASN A 302 18.07 0.47 31.27
N TYR A 303 18.23 -0.23 30.14
CA TYR A 303 17.75 0.26 28.85
C TYR A 303 16.49 -0.50 28.47
N ALA A 304 15.45 0.23 28.10
CA ALA A 304 14.27 -0.33 27.46
C ALA A 304 14.18 0.23 26.05
N TYR A 305 13.96 -0.63 25.06
CA TYR A 305 13.64 -0.19 23.71
C TYR A 305 12.37 -0.88 23.22
N ALA A 306 11.54 -0.08 22.54
CA ALA A 306 10.41 -0.58 21.80
C ALA A 306 10.79 -0.64 20.33
N THR A 307 10.82 -1.84 19.77
CA THR A 307 11.09 -2.03 18.34
C THR A 307 9.79 -2.21 17.59
N PRO A 308 9.59 -1.47 16.48
CA PRO A 308 8.55 -1.81 15.52
C PRO A 308 8.72 -3.26 15.06
N GLN A 309 7.67 -4.05 15.18
CA GLN A 309 7.60 -5.37 14.58
C GLN A 309 7.20 -5.21 13.12
N THR A 310 8.20 -5.30 12.24
CA THR A 310 7.98 -5.65 10.85
C THR A 310 7.44 -7.07 10.79
N ARG A 311 6.22 -7.25 10.28
CA ARG A 311 5.60 -8.57 10.07
C ARG A 311 6.56 -9.41 9.21
N LYS A 312 7.30 -10.34 9.82
CA LYS A 312 7.81 -11.49 9.08
C LYS A 312 6.61 -12.41 8.91
N SER A 313 6.11 -12.56 7.69
CA SER A 313 5.25 -13.69 7.39
C SER A 313 6.10 -14.95 7.60
N ASN A 314 5.75 -15.73 8.62
CA ASN A 314 6.21 -17.11 8.72
C ASN A 314 5.58 -17.87 7.55
N THR A 315 6.29 -17.96 6.43
CA THR A 315 6.09 -19.05 5.48
C THR A 315 6.77 -20.27 6.07
N TRP A 316 5.96 -21.19 6.58
CA TRP A 316 6.35 -22.59 6.63
C TRP A 316 6.32 -23.13 5.20
N TYR A 317 7.27 -24.00 4.86
CA TYR A 317 7.29 -24.78 3.63
C TYR A 317 5.98 -25.56 3.44
#